data_AF-A0A7Z8QGB3-F1
#
_entry.id   AF-A0A7Z8QGB3-F1
#
_cell.length_a   1.000
_cell.length_b   1.000
_cell.length_c   1.000
_cell.angle_alpha   90.00
_cell.angle_beta   90.00
_cell.angle_gamma   90.00
#
_symmetry.space_group_name_H-M   'P 1'
#
loop_
_entity.id
_entity.type
_entity.pdbx_description
1 polymer ?
#
loop_
_entity_poly.entity_id
_entity_poly.type
_entity_poly.pdbx_seq_one_letter_code
_entity_poly.pdbx_strand_id
1 'polypeptide(L)'
;MFDDDRIAFGTNGKSAPKKKLFLLERLEKGDTKTPSSILLDAGTTKDGSNELNILFERKKVFSYPKPVDYLSRLIQYGIYSEKNQIILDFFSGSGTTAHSVMSLNALDGGGRKFIAIQLSENLDESLLKASDDAKSIIKNSIGFLDSIKKKHLLTEIGKERIRRAGKKIVEDNQDKAGIDKLDIG
;
A
#
# COMPACT_ATOMS: atom_id res chain seq x y z
N MET A 1 -1.19 0.34 -40.12
CA MET A 1 -1.46 -0.48 -38.90
C MET A 1 -2.69 -1.36 -39.08
N PHE A 2 -3.76 -0.86 -39.73
CA PHE A 2 -4.87 -1.68 -40.21
C PHE A 2 -4.48 -2.60 -41.39
N ASP A 3 -3.61 -2.12 -42.28
CA ASP A 3 -3.19 -2.87 -43.49
C ASP A 3 -2.26 -4.07 -43.21
N ASP A 4 -1.78 -4.21 -41.97
CA ASP A 4 -0.77 -5.21 -41.58
C ASP A 4 -1.36 -6.28 -40.64
N ASP A 5 -2.69 -6.39 -40.57
CA ASP A 5 -3.46 -7.31 -39.71
C ASP A 5 -3.05 -7.32 -38.21
N ARG A 6 -2.42 -6.24 -37.74
CA ARG A 6 -1.89 -6.12 -36.37
C ARG A 6 -2.95 -5.82 -35.31
N ILE A 7 -4.22 -5.72 -35.69
CA ILE A 7 -5.31 -5.34 -34.79
C ILE A 7 -6.31 -6.50 -34.74
N ALA A 8 -6.45 -7.12 -33.57
CA ALA A 8 -7.47 -8.12 -33.30
C ALA A 8 -8.71 -7.44 -32.69
N PHE A 9 -9.84 -7.55 -33.37
CA PHE A 9 -11.14 -7.13 -32.84
C PHE A 9 -11.79 -8.30 -32.09
N GLY A 10 -12.52 -7.98 -31.01
CA GLY A 10 -13.32 -8.99 -30.31
C GLY A 10 -14.44 -9.52 -31.20
N THR A 11 -14.74 -10.82 -31.11
CA THR A 11 -15.71 -11.52 -31.97
C THR A 11 -17.12 -10.90 -31.94
N ASN A 12 -17.48 -10.25 -30.83
CA ASN A 12 -18.82 -9.70 -30.61
C ASN A 12 -18.83 -8.16 -30.63
N GLY A 13 -17.75 -7.50 -31.07
CA GLY A 13 -17.66 -6.04 -31.21
C GLY A 13 -17.67 -5.22 -29.91
N LYS A 14 -17.87 -5.85 -28.74
CA LYS A 14 -17.94 -5.19 -27.42
C LYS A 14 -16.59 -5.05 -26.71
N SER A 15 -15.54 -5.69 -27.21
CA SER A 15 -14.22 -5.67 -26.58
C SER A 15 -13.31 -4.65 -27.25
N ALA A 16 -12.51 -3.94 -26.44
CA ALA A 16 -11.48 -3.05 -26.97
C ALA A 16 -10.52 -3.82 -27.90
N PRO A 17 -10.15 -3.25 -29.06
CA PRO A 17 -9.22 -3.89 -29.98
C PRO A 17 -7.86 -4.13 -29.31
N LYS A 18 -7.24 -5.26 -29.60
CA LYS A 18 -5.92 -5.64 -29.07
C LYS A 18 -4.89 -5.63 -30.18
N LYS A 19 -3.68 -5.18 -29.86
CA LYS A 19 -2.54 -5.28 -30.78
C LYS A 19 -2.04 -6.73 -30.82
N LYS A 20 -2.02 -7.35 -32.00
CA LYS A 20 -1.35 -8.63 -32.24
C LYS A 20 0.16 -8.41 -32.23
N LEU A 21 0.89 -9.29 -31.58
CA LEU A 21 2.36 -9.33 -31.59
C LEU A 21 2.78 -10.62 -32.28
N PHE A 22 3.49 -10.51 -33.41
CA PHE A 22 3.92 -11.68 -34.17
C PHE A 22 5.18 -12.30 -33.56
N LEU A 23 5.15 -13.61 -33.36
CA LEU A 23 6.24 -14.35 -32.69
C LEU A 23 7.58 -14.20 -33.43
N LEU A 24 7.59 -14.32 -34.76
CA LEU A 24 8.82 -14.23 -35.56
C LEU A 24 9.48 -12.85 -35.46
N GLU A 25 8.71 -11.76 -35.52
CA GLU A 25 9.22 -10.39 -35.37
C GLU A 25 9.85 -10.16 -33.98
N ARG A 26 9.27 -10.78 -32.94
CA ARG A 26 9.83 -10.71 -31.58
C ARG A 26 11.14 -11.48 -31.48
N LEU A 27 11.20 -12.68 -32.05
CA LEU A 27 12.41 -13.51 -32.04
C LEU A 27 13.56 -12.85 -32.82
N GLU A 28 13.30 -12.24 -33.98
CA GLU A 28 14.30 -11.47 -34.75
C GLU A 28 14.88 -10.29 -33.96
N LYS A 29 14.07 -9.66 -33.11
CA LYS A 29 14.51 -8.58 -32.21
C LYS A 29 15.19 -9.07 -30.93
N GLY A 30 15.33 -10.39 -30.74
CA GLY A 30 15.88 -11.00 -29.54
C GLY A 30 14.91 -11.07 -28.34
N ASP A 31 13.63 -10.70 -28.53
CA ASP A 31 12.59 -10.74 -27.51
C ASP A 31 12.08 -12.17 -27.30
N THR A 32 12.86 -13.00 -26.60
CA THR A 32 12.49 -14.39 -26.28
C THR A 32 11.43 -14.51 -25.18
N LYS A 33 11.27 -13.48 -24.33
CA LYS A 33 10.25 -13.40 -23.28
C LYS A 33 9.94 -11.94 -22.95
N THR A 34 8.66 -11.59 -22.78
CA THR A 34 8.30 -10.30 -22.18
C THR A 34 8.78 -10.31 -20.72
N PRO A 35 9.60 -9.34 -20.28
CA PRO A 35 10.02 -9.26 -18.89
C PRO A 35 8.80 -9.22 -17.97
N SER A 36 8.73 -10.15 -17.02
CA SER A 36 7.71 -10.13 -15.97
C SER A 36 7.95 -8.94 -15.05
N SER A 37 6.87 -8.34 -14.53
CA SER A 37 7.01 -7.32 -13.50
C SER A 37 7.77 -7.87 -12.29
N ILE A 38 8.66 -7.04 -11.72
CA ILE A 38 9.38 -7.40 -10.48
C ILE A 38 8.48 -7.37 -9.24
N LEU A 39 7.20 -6.96 -9.40
CA LEU A 39 6.22 -6.76 -8.33
C LEU A 39 5.04 -7.73 -8.40
N LEU A 40 5.13 -8.82 -9.17
CA LEU A 40 4.02 -9.78 -9.34
C LEU A 40 3.57 -10.42 -8.01
N ASP A 41 4.50 -10.64 -7.09
CA ASP A 41 4.25 -11.29 -5.79
C ASP A 41 4.41 -10.31 -4.62
N ALA A 42 4.02 -9.05 -4.82
CA ALA A 42 4.20 -7.97 -3.84
C ALA A 42 2.88 -7.56 -3.17
N GLY A 43 1.91 -8.49 -3.10
CA GLY A 43 0.59 -8.25 -2.53
C GLY A 43 -0.40 -7.60 -3.48
N THR A 44 -1.68 -7.71 -3.14
CA THR A 44 -2.83 -7.23 -3.89
C THR A 44 -3.61 -6.16 -3.12
N THR A 45 -4.48 -5.41 -3.79
CA THR A 45 -5.38 -4.44 -3.13
C THR A 45 -6.23 -5.08 -2.00
N LYS A 46 -6.54 -6.37 -2.12
CA LYS A 46 -7.25 -7.13 -1.10
C LYS A 46 -6.40 -7.31 0.16
N ASP A 47 -5.11 -7.59 -0.01
CA ASP A 47 -4.18 -7.80 1.11
C ASP A 47 -4.01 -6.53 1.92
N GLY A 48 -3.77 -5.39 1.27
CA GLY A 48 -3.72 -4.09 1.96
C GLY A 48 -5.01 -3.78 2.72
N SER A 49 -6.18 -4.10 2.15
CA SER A 49 -7.46 -3.91 2.82
C SER A 49 -7.63 -4.82 4.04
N ASN A 50 -7.16 -6.08 3.94
CA ASN A 50 -7.22 -7.05 5.03
C ASN A 50 -6.28 -6.69 6.18
N GLU A 51 -5.04 -6.29 5.88
CA GLU A 51 -4.07 -5.81 6.86
C GLU A 51 -4.66 -4.69 7.72
N LEU A 52 -5.29 -3.69 7.06
CA LEU A 52 -5.92 -2.59 7.77
C LEU A 52 -7.14 -3.02 8.57
N ASN A 53 -7.98 -3.90 8.02
CA ASN A 53 -9.13 -4.43 8.73
C ASN A 53 -8.71 -5.19 10.00
N ILE A 54 -7.60 -5.92 9.99
CA ILE A 54 -7.08 -6.60 11.18
C ILE A 54 -6.68 -5.57 12.25
N LEU A 55 -5.97 -4.50 11.87
CA LEU A 55 -5.53 -3.46 12.81
C LEU A 55 -6.71 -2.69 13.43
N PHE A 56 -7.78 -2.49 12.68
CA PHE A 56 -8.96 -1.72 13.11
C PHE A 56 -10.15 -2.59 13.50
N GLU A 57 -9.92 -3.83 13.96
CA GLU A 57 -10.96 -4.72 14.50
C GLU A 57 -12.15 -4.90 13.54
N ARG A 58 -11.84 -5.10 12.26
CA ARG A 58 -12.77 -5.26 11.13
C ARG A 58 -13.59 -4.01 10.78
N LYS A 59 -13.26 -2.83 11.32
CA LYS A 59 -13.81 -1.56 10.86
C LYS A 59 -13.07 -1.06 9.61
N LYS A 60 -13.81 -0.86 8.53
CA LYS A 60 -13.26 -0.32 7.27
C LYS A 60 -13.13 1.21 7.37
N VAL A 61 -11.98 1.68 7.85
CA VAL A 61 -11.69 3.10 8.13
C VAL A 61 -10.88 3.83 7.04
N PHE A 62 -10.49 3.13 5.97
CA PHE A 62 -9.75 3.70 4.86
C PHE A 62 -10.06 2.93 3.57
N SER A 63 -9.99 3.61 2.43
CA SER A 63 -10.20 3.00 1.12
C SER A 63 -8.86 2.73 0.43
N TYR A 64 -8.69 1.51 -0.09
CA TYR A 64 -7.55 1.14 -0.94
C TYR A 64 -6.15 1.44 -0.35
N PRO A 65 -5.86 1.05 0.91
CA PRO A 65 -4.49 1.15 1.41
C PRO A 65 -3.55 0.31 0.52
N LYS A 66 -2.33 0.82 0.30
CA LYS A 66 -1.29 0.02 -0.36
C LYS A 66 -0.92 -1.18 0.53
N PRO A 67 -0.61 -2.36 -0.03
CA PRO A 67 -0.13 -3.51 0.73
C PRO A 67 1.24 -3.22 1.37
N VAL A 68 1.48 -3.77 2.56
CA VAL A 68 2.76 -3.61 3.26
C VAL A 68 3.91 -4.27 2.50
N ASP A 69 3.69 -5.45 1.93
CA ASP A 69 4.70 -6.17 1.15
C ASP A 69 5.12 -5.41 -0.11
N TYR A 70 4.16 -4.73 -0.74
CA TYR A 70 4.40 -3.90 -1.91
C TYR A 70 5.43 -2.81 -1.61
N LEU A 71 5.19 -2.03 -0.57
CA LEU A 71 6.09 -0.96 -0.17
C LEU A 71 7.40 -1.48 0.42
N SER A 72 7.37 -2.59 1.17
CA SER A 72 8.58 -3.22 1.70
C SER A 72 9.55 -3.60 0.59
N ARG A 73 9.03 -4.18 -0.50
CA ARG A 73 9.82 -4.57 -1.67
C ARG A 73 10.38 -3.36 -2.42
N LEU A 74 9.58 -2.30 -2.59
CA LEU A 74 10.06 -1.05 -3.18
C LEU A 74 11.15 -0.38 -2.33
N ILE A 75 10.99 -0.36 -1.02
CA ILE A 75 12.00 0.17 -0.09
C ILE A 75 13.29 -0.63 -0.22
N GLN A 76 13.23 -1.96 -0.18
CA GLN A 76 14.41 -2.82 -0.36
C GLN A 76 15.12 -2.58 -1.69
N TYR A 77 14.37 -2.39 -2.78
CA TYR A 77 14.97 -2.06 -4.08
C TYR A 77 15.64 -0.68 -4.09
N GLY A 78 15.05 0.31 -3.43
CA GLY A 78 15.60 1.67 -3.39
C GLY A 78 16.86 1.79 -2.52
N ILE A 79 16.93 1.04 -1.42
CA ILE A 79 18.04 1.13 -0.44
C ILE A 79 19.08 0.01 -0.59
N TYR A 80 18.81 -0.98 -1.44
CA TYR A 80 19.65 -2.17 -1.60
C TYR A 80 19.85 -2.89 -0.25
N SER A 81 21.09 -3.04 0.21
CA SER A 81 21.45 -3.68 1.49
C SER A 81 21.57 -2.69 2.66
N GLU A 82 21.33 -1.40 2.43
CA GLU A 82 21.46 -0.38 3.46
C GLU A 82 20.36 -0.50 4.51
N LYS A 83 20.76 -0.52 5.77
CA LYS A 83 19.84 -0.73 6.91
C LYS A 83 19.55 0.53 7.73
N ASN A 84 20.17 1.66 7.39
CA ASN A 84 20.09 2.90 8.17
C ASN A 84 19.77 4.11 7.27
N GLN A 85 18.68 4.01 6.51
CA GLN A 85 18.23 5.04 5.58
C GLN A 85 16.98 5.77 6.10
N ILE A 86 16.70 6.96 5.53
CA ILE A 86 15.48 7.72 5.80
C ILE A 86 14.51 7.54 4.62
N ILE A 87 13.31 7.06 4.89
CA ILE A 87 12.25 6.87 3.90
C ILE A 87 11.24 8.02 4.04
N LEU A 88 11.04 8.81 2.98
CA LEU A 88 10.08 9.90 2.95
C LEU A 88 8.82 9.51 2.15
N ASP A 89 7.65 9.74 2.74
CA ASP A 89 6.36 9.64 2.07
C ASP A 89 5.53 10.89 2.37
N PHE A 90 5.37 11.76 1.37
CA PHE A 90 4.64 13.01 1.52
C PHE A 90 3.15 12.93 1.11
N PHE A 91 2.67 11.72 0.84
CA PHE A 91 1.25 11.39 0.65
C PHE A 91 0.93 10.14 1.46
N SER A 92 1.25 10.17 2.75
CA SER A 92 1.30 8.94 3.56
C SER A 92 -0.05 8.22 3.68
N GLY A 93 -1.15 8.96 3.50
CA GLY A 93 -2.51 8.43 3.51
C GLY A 93 -2.76 7.59 4.75
N SER A 94 -3.02 6.30 4.54
CA SER A 94 -3.25 5.37 5.64
C SER A 94 -2.03 5.11 6.52
N GLY A 95 -0.80 5.38 6.08
CA GLY A 95 0.43 5.11 6.83
C GLY A 95 1.10 3.77 6.50
N THR A 96 0.90 3.22 5.28
CA THR A 96 1.53 1.95 4.87
C THR A 96 3.06 2.04 4.89
N THR A 97 3.66 3.15 4.44
CA THR A 97 5.12 3.29 4.39
C THR A 97 5.78 3.11 5.75
N ALA A 98 5.22 3.74 6.79
CA ALA A 98 5.70 3.58 8.16
C ALA A 98 5.59 2.13 8.66
N HIS A 99 4.47 1.45 8.36
CA HIS A 99 4.30 0.03 8.65
C HIS A 99 5.40 -0.80 7.97
N SER A 100 5.61 -0.63 6.67
CA SER A 100 6.65 -1.35 5.92
C SER A 100 8.06 -1.11 6.47
N VAL A 101 8.40 0.12 6.87
CA VAL A 101 9.71 0.43 7.48
C VAL A 101 9.90 -0.32 8.80
N MET A 102 8.91 -0.29 9.69
CA MET A 102 8.97 -1.03 10.95
C MET A 102 9.06 -2.54 10.74
N SER A 103 8.29 -3.09 9.78
CA SER A 103 8.36 -4.51 9.43
C SER A 103 9.73 -4.93 8.91
N LEU A 104 10.37 -4.10 8.08
CA LEU A 104 11.73 -4.36 7.59
C LEU A 104 12.75 -4.33 8.73
N ASN A 105 12.69 -3.33 9.61
CA ASN A 105 13.59 -3.24 10.77
C ASN A 105 13.41 -4.44 11.71
N ALA A 106 12.16 -4.86 11.96
CA ALA A 106 11.87 -6.06 12.72
C ALA A 106 12.41 -7.31 12.02
N LEU A 107 12.33 -7.39 10.68
CA LEU A 107 12.79 -8.54 9.91
C LEU A 107 14.31 -8.71 9.92
N ASP A 108 15.08 -7.64 9.69
CA ASP A 108 16.52 -7.74 9.45
C ASP A 108 17.41 -7.03 10.46
N GLY A 109 16.83 -6.52 11.54
CA GLY A 109 17.53 -5.79 12.60
C GLY A 109 18.02 -4.40 12.16
N GLY A 110 17.45 -3.83 11.11
CA GLY A 110 17.81 -2.49 10.62
C GLY A 110 17.33 -1.35 11.50
N GLY A 111 17.90 -0.17 11.27
CA GLY A 111 17.59 1.09 11.95
C GLY A 111 17.05 2.15 10.98
N ARG A 112 16.22 1.73 10.02
CA ARG A 112 15.61 2.63 9.02
C ARG A 112 14.64 3.57 9.72
N LYS A 113 14.63 4.84 9.31
CA LYS A 113 13.72 5.87 9.82
C LYS A 113 12.73 6.25 8.73
N PHE A 114 11.58 6.79 9.11
CA PHE A 114 10.62 7.30 8.15
C PHE A 114 10.17 8.72 8.49
N ILE A 115 9.79 9.47 7.46
CA ILE A 115 9.10 10.76 7.56
C ILE A 115 7.81 10.61 6.75
N ALA A 116 6.66 10.73 7.41
CA ALA A 116 5.34 10.62 6.81
C ALA A 116 4.61 11.97 6.90
N ILE A 117 4.23 12.54 5.76
CA ILE A 117 3.48 13.79 5.68
C ILE A 117 2.10 13.50 5.10
N GLN A 118 1.08 14.04 5.76
CA GLN A 118 -0.31 13.94 5.34
C GLN A 118 -1.04 15.25 5.66
N LEU A 119 -1.85 15.72 4.73
CA LEU A 119 -2.70 16.88 4.93
C LEU A 119 -3.77 16.56 5.99
N SER A 120 -4.02 17.51 6.89
CA SER A 120 -5.04 17.39 7.95
C SER A 120 -6.43 17.65 7.38
N GLU A 121 -6.89 16.77 6.49
CA GLU A 121 -8.21 16.83 5.88
C GLU A 121 -9.30 16.58 6.93
N ASN A 122 -10.30 17.47 6.96
CA ASN A 122 -11.45 17.39 7.86
C ASN A 122 -12.47 16.38 7.30
N LEU A 123 -12.68 15.28 8.02
CA LEU A 123 -13.56 14.20 7.60
C LEU A 123 -15.04 14.61 7.60
N ASP A 124 -15.45 15.56 8.43
CA ASP A 124 -16.83 16.07 8.41
C ASP A 124 -17.10 16.81 7.09
N GLU A 125 -16.15 17.64 6.64
CA GLU A 125 -16.25 18.31 5.34
C GLU A 125 -16.13 17.34 4.17
N SER A 126 -15.23 16.35 4.27
CA SER A 126 -15.10 15.29 3.26
C SER A 126 -16.41 14.49 3.13
N LEU A 127 -17.10 14.23 4.24
CA LEU A 127 -18.36 13.48 4.25
C LEU A 127 -19.46 14.18 3.42
N LEU A 128 -19.51 15.52 3.48
CA LEU A 128 -20.49 16.33 2.73
C LEU A 128 -20.25 16.28 1.21
N LYS A 129 -18.98 16.13 0.79
CA LYS A 129 -18.56 16.17 -0.63
C LYS A 129 -18.40 14.78 -1.25
N ALA A 130 -18.47 13.72 -0.45
CA ALA A 130 -18.19 12.35 -0.89
C ALA A 130 -19.33 11.73 -1.71
N SER A 131 -18.96 10.78 -2.59
CA SER A 131 -19.91 9.85 -3.20
C SER A 131 -20.48 8.87 -2.15
N ASP A 132 -21.59 8.21 -2.47
CA ASP A 132 -22.26 7.32 -1.51
C ASP A 132 -21.36 6.16 -1.03
N ASP A 133 -20.54 5.60 -1.92
CA ASP A 133 -19.56 4.57 -1.57
C ASP A 133 -18.52 5.06 -0.55
N ALA A 134 -18.03 6.29 -0.73
CA ALA A 134 -17.01 6.89 0.14
C ALA A 134 -17.58 7.35 1.49
N LYS A 135 -18.87 7.76 1.54
CA LYS A 135 -19.53 8.17 2.79
C LYS A 135 -19.49 7.08 3.85
N SER A 136 -19.68 5.82 3.47
CA SER A 136 -19.66 4.69 4.41
C SER A 136 -18.33 4.57 5.16
N ILE A 137 -17.22 4.73 4.43
CA ILE A 137 -15.87 4.63 4.97
C ILE A 137 -15.57 5.83 5.87
N ILE A 138 -15.92 7.04 5.41
CA ILE A 138 -15.71 8.26 6.20
C ILE A 138 -16.50 8.21 7.52
N LYS A 139 -17.75 7.72 7.51
CA LYS A 139 -18.54 7.51 8.73
C LYS A 139 -17.88 6.51 9.67
N ASN A 140 -17.32 5.42 9.16
CA ASN A 140 -16.58 4.45 9.99
C ASN A 140 -15.33 5.09 10.60
N SER A 141 -14.60 5.91 9.85
CA SER A 141 -13.43 6.65 10.34
C SER A 141 -13.82 7.63 11.45
N ILE A 142 -14.89 8.40 11.25
CA ILE A 142 -15.43 9.33 12.26
C ILE A 142 -15.82 8.56 13.53
N GLY A 143 -16.67 7.52 13.42
CA GLY A 143 -17.10 6.74 14.58
C GLY A 143 -15.95 6.01 15.29
N PHE A 144 -14.89 5.66 14.56
CA PHE A 144 -13.66 5.18 15.16
C PHE A 144 -12.94 6.29 15.96
N LEU A 145 -12.77 7.48 15.39
CA LEU A 145 -12.12 8.60 16.06
C LEU A 145 -12.89 9.06 17.31
N ASP A 146 -14.23 9.04 17.26
CA ASP A 146 -15.10 9.26 18.42
C ASP A 146 -14.78 8.28 19.55
N SER A 147 -14.64 6.99 19.22
CA SER A 147 -14.36 5.94 20.21
C SER A 147 -13.03 6.13 20.94
N ILE A 148 -12.08 6.84 20.32
CA ILE A 148 -10.77 7.17 20.91
C ILE A 148 -10.63 8.66 21.27
N LYS A 149 -11.73 9.42 21.23
CA LYS A 149 -11.81 10.86 21.55
C LYS A 149 -10.79 11.71 20.77
N LYS A 150 -10.67 11.47 19.48
CA LYS A 150 -9.79 12.21 18.56
C LYS A 150 -10.59 13.10 17.60
N LYS A 151 -9.94 14.15 17.10
CA LYS A 151 -10.51 15.04 16.09
C LYS A 151 -10.75 14.26 14.79
N HIS A 152 -11.79 14.65 14.04
CA HIS A 152 -12.19 14.05 12.77
C HIS A 152 -11.23 14.43 11.63
N LEU A 153 -9.94 14.09 11.77
CA LEU A 153 -8.90 14.39 10.81
C LEU A 153 -8.32 13.10 10.23
N LEU A 154 -8.07 13.09 8.92
CA LEU A 154 -7.46 11.94 8.24
C LEU A 154 -6.10 11.57 8.85
N THR A 155 -5.33 12.57 9.30
CA THR A 155 -4.04 12.38 9.96
C THR A 155 -4.14 11.57 11.25
N GLU A 156 -5.25 11.64 11.99
CA GLU A 156 -5.44 10.86 13.21
C GLU A 156 -5.65 9.37 12.90
N ILE A 157 -6.32 9.03 11.80
CA ILE A 157 -6.42 7.64 11.31
C ILE A 157 -5.03 7.09 10.94
N GLY A 158 -4.25 7.88 10.17
CA GLY A 158 -2.90 7.48 9.77
C GLY A 158 -1.97 7.25 10.97
N LYS A 159 -1.94 8.19 11.92
CA LYS A 159 -1.17 8.05 13.17
C LYS A 159 -1.60 6.80 13.95
N GLU A 160 -2.90 6.54 14.04
CA GLU A 160 -3.40 5.41 14.78
C GLU A 160 -3.09 4.07 14.12
N ARG A 161 -3.12 4.00 12.77
CA ARG A 161 -2.60 2.84 12.06
C ARG A 161 -1.13 2.59 12.43
N ILE A 162 -0.29 3.61 12.41
CA ILE A 162 1.16 3.48 12.70
C ILE A 162 1.37 2.89 14.09
N ARG A 163 0.69 3.43 15.12
CA ARG A 163 0.78 2.91 16.49
C ARG A 163 0.36 1.45 16.59
N ARG A 164 -0.79 1.12 15.99
CA ARG A 164 -1.33 -0.25 16.01
C ARG A 164 -0.43 -1.23 15.26
N ALA A 165 0.12 -0.81 14.13
CA ALA A 165 1.06 -1.61 13.35
C ALA A 165 2.35 -1.87 14.13
N GLY A 166 2.97 -0.84 14.72
CA GLY A 166 4.17 -0.98 15.54
C GLY A 166 3.96 -1.94 16.71
N LYS A 167 2.86 -1.75 17.46
CA LYS A 167 2.50 -2.66 18.56
C LYS A 167 2.32 -4.11 18.08
N LYS A 168 1.60 -4.31 16.98
CA LYS A 168 1.37 -5.63 16.41
C LYS A 168 2.67 -6.30 15.93
N ILE A 169 3.59 -5.55 15.34
CA ILE A 169 4.88 -6.08 14.91
C ILE A 169 5.68 -6.60 16.11
N VAL A 170 5.69 -5.85 17.22
CA VAL A 170 6.35 -6.30 18.46
C VAL A 170 5.66 -7.54 19.04
N GLU A 171 4.32 -7.55 19.08
CA GLU A 171 3.53 -8.70 19.56
C GLU A 171 3.76 -9.97 18.72
N ASP A 172 3.82 -9.83 17.39
CA ASP A 172 4.00 -10.96 16.47
C ASP A 172 5.46 -11.48 16.44
N ASN A 173 6.42 -10.75 17.02
CA ASN A 173 7.85 -11.08 16.98
C ASN A 173 8.47 -11.21 18.39
N GLN A 174 7.69 -11.54 19.43
CA GLN A 174 8.16 -11.61 20.82
C GLN A 174 9.36 -12.55 21.03
N ASP A 175 9.44 -13.64 20.26
CA ASP A 175 10.54 -14.61 20.35
C ASP A 175 11.84 -14.14 19.67
N LYS A 176 11.81 -12.99 19.00
CA LYS A 176 12.94 -12.48 18.23
C LYS A 176 13.88 -11.66 19.10
N ALA A 177 15.16 -12.04 19.11
CA ALA A 177 16.18 -11.29 19.82
C ALA A 177 16.26 -9.84 19.34
N GLY A 178 16.20 -8.88 20.27
CA GLY A 178 16.30 -7.45 20.00
C GLY A 178 15.00 -6.77 19.56
N ILE A 179 13.86 -7.47 19.55
CA ILE A 179 12.55 -6.88 19.23
C ILE A 179 12.15 -5.78 20.23
N ASP A 180 12.59 -5.89 21.48
CA ASP A 180 12.43 -4.92 22.56
C ASP A 180 13.08 -3.57 22.26
N LYS A 181 14.04 -3.55 21.32
CA LYS A 181 14.77 -2.35 20.89
C LYS A 181 14.24 -1.77 19.58
N LEU A 182 13.20 -2.36 18.99
CA LEU A 182 12.58 -1.85 17.77
C LEU A 182 11.96 -0.48 18.04
N ASP A 183 12.43 0.55 17.34
CA ASP A 183 11.82 1.87 17.37
C ASP A 183 10.50 1.84 16.57
N ILE A 184 9.38 1.97 17.29
CA ILE A 184 8.03 2.03 16.73
C ILE A 184 7.38 3.42 16.88
N GLY A 185 8.16 4.42 17.30
CA GLY A 185 7.70 5.78 17.59
C GLY A 185 7.31 6.05 19.04
#